data_AF-A0A539CSZ7-F1
#
_entry.id   AF-A0A539CSZ7-F1
#
_cell.length_a   1.000
_cell.length_b   1.000
_cell.length_c   1.000
_cell.angle_alpha   90.00
_cell.angle_beta   90.00
_cell.angle_gamma   90.00
#
_symmetry.space_group_name_H-M   'P 1'
#
loop_
_entity.id
_entity.type
_entity.pdbx_description
1 polymer ?
#
loop_
_entity_poly.entity_id
_entity_poly.type
_entity_poly.pdbx_seq_one_letter_code
_entity_poly.pdbx_strand_id
1 'polypeptide(L)'
;MTLMLASVSNPAEAETVCAGGADIIDLKDPAKGALGALDASVAAGIVRAVGKRRPVSAAAGSVLGAPGALVDSVSAMAAAGVDYVKVGFSPDGAAADCVRALAPQARNTKLVGVLFADRSPDLDLLRLMASNGFTSAMLDTAKKGLGRLLDHMDIAALDRFIGRCRENKLMSGLSGSLEAPDVPRLLPLEPDYLGFRGGLCQGHKRESAIDPASVRMIRDLIPREVDGENRLGEPGIDWRLLLGRGFVAVKERFVETDLIFVHDLVLPCAIGAYDFERGHTQNVRFNIDVDVRRNDARFDDMRGVFSYDVIIDCIKVLLGRGHVDLIETLASGIADEILRYPCVARVCVRVEKLDVVRGTVGIEIKRERTGEKAAGGDHAPTLPGNAA
;
A
#
# COMPACT_ATOMS: atom_id res chain seq x y z
N MET A 1 -2.35 7.99 -5.19
CA MET A 1 -2.68 7.69 -3.77
C MET A 1 -3.44 6.38 -3.73
N THR A 2 -3.20 5.53 -2.73
CA THR A 2 -3.82 4.20 -2.61
C THR A 2 -5.26 4.29 -2.08
N LEU A 3 -6.18 3.57 -2.72
CA LEU A 3 -7.60 3.49 -2.33
C LEU A 3 -7.89 2.25 -1.47
N MET A 4 -8.89 2.34 -0.60
CA MET A 4 -9.42 1.18 0.15
C MET A 4 -10.59 0.55 -0.60
N LEU A 5 -10.41 -0.70 -1.00
CA LEU A 5 -11.47 -1.55 -1.57
C LEU A 5 -12.01 -2.49 -0.49
N ALA A 6 -13.32 -2.47 -0.28
CA ALA A 6 -13.99 -3.30 0.72
C ALA A 6 -14.97 -4.28 0.07
N SER A 7 -14.75 -5.59 0.25
CA SER A 7 -15.63 -6.62 -0.29
C SER A 7 -16.86 -6.86 0.60
N VAL A 8 -18.03 -6.86 -0.03
CA VAL A 8 -19.36 -7.00 0.57
C VAL A 8 -20.20 -8.03 -0.18
N SER A 9 -21.16 -8.61 0.53
CA SER A 9 -22.06 -9.65 0.01
C SER A 9 -23.53 -9.22 -0.05
N ASN A 10 -23.87 -8.11 0.62
CA ASN A 10 -25.26 -7.64 0.74
C ASN A 10 -25.34 -6.11 0.95
N PRO A 11 -26.53 -5.50 0.80
CA PRO A 11 -26.70 -4.05 0.92
C PRO A 11 -26.33 -3.46 2.28
N ALA A 12 -26.58 -4.17 3.38
CA ALA A 12 -26.29 -3.67 4.73
C ALA A 12 -24.77 -3.57 4.98
N GLU A 13 -24.01 -4.56 4.50
CA GLU A 13 -22.55 -4.50 4.47
C GLU A 13 -22.04 -3.33 3.63
N ALA A 14 -22.64 -3.08 2.46
CA ALA A 14 -22.28 -1.96 1.59
C ALA A 14 -22.47 -0.60 2.28
N GLU A 15 -23.58 -0.39 2.97
CA GLU A 15 -23.78 0.83 3.77
C GLU A 15 -22.73 0.98 4.87
N THR A 16 -22.43 -0.12 5.56
CA THR A 16 -21.44 -0.13 6.65
C THR A 16 -20.06 0.32 6.16
N VAL A 17 -19.59 -0.25 5.04
CA VAL A 17 -18.26 0.11 4.51
C VAL A 17 -18.23 1.49 3.86
N CYS A 18 -19.33 1.93 3.23
CA CYS A 18 -19.48 3.29 2.72
C CYS A 18 -19.37 4.32 3.86
N ALA A 19 -20.10 4.11 4.95
CA ALA A 19 -20.05 4.99 6.13
C ALA A 19 -18.68 4.94 6.84
N GLY A 20 -18.01 3.79 6.82
CA GLY A 20 -16.65 3.63 7.32
C GLY A 20 -15.55 4.22 6.42
N GLY A 21 -15.91 4.70 5.23
CA GLY A 21 -14.99 5.42 4.34
C GLY A 21 -14.25 4.57 3.31
N ALA A 22 -14.74 3.39 2.97
CA ALA A 22 -14.23 2.64 1.82
C ALA A 22 -14.37 3.47 0.53
N ASP A 23 -13.35 3.43 -0.31
CA ASP A 23 -13.32 4.18 -1.57
C ASP A 23 -13.96 3.40 -2.71
N ILE A 24 -13.79 2.08 -2.72
CA ILE A 24 -14.36 1.16 -3.71
C ILE A 24 -15.17 0.08 -2.99
N ILE A 25 -16.40 -0.14 -3.44
CA ILE A 25 -17.26 -1.20 -2.93
C ILE A 25 -17.13 -2.41 -3.86
N ASP A 26 -16.77 -3.56 -3.31
CA ASP A 26 -16.54 -4.76 -4.11
C ASP A 26 -17.58 -5.85 -3.83
N LEU A 27 -18.29 -6.29 -4.86
CA LEU A 27 -19.34 -7.28 -4.76
C LEU A 27 -18.78 -8.67 -4.94
N LYS A 28 -18.87 -9.48 -3.88
CA LYS A 28 -18.25 -10.80 -3.83
C LYS A 28 -18.99 -11.73 -2.89
N ASP A 29 -19.23 -12.94 -3.36
CA ASP A 29 -19.73 -14.04 -2.55
C ASP A 29 -18.56 -14.79 -1.89
N PRO A 30 -18.41 -14.74 -0.55
CA PRO A 30 -17.34 -15.46 0.11
C PRO A 30 -17.48 -16.98 0.04
N ALA A 31 -18.70 -17.52 -0.07
CA ALA A 31 -18.97 -18.95 -0.13
C ALA A 31 -18.60 -19.57 -1.48
N LYS A 32 -18.60 -18.78 -2.57
CA LYS A 32 -18.21 -19.22 -3.92
C LYS A 32 -16.71 -19.01 -4.22
N GLY A 33 -15.86 -18.90 -3.19
CA GLY A 33 -14.40 -18.85 -3.32
C GLY A 33 -13.77 -17.46 -3.37
N ALA A 34 -12.62 -17.33 -4.03
CA ALA A 34 -11.81 -16.12 -4.06
C ALA A 34 -12.32 -15.03 -5.01
N LEU A 35 -13.08 -15.37 -6.04
CA LEU A 35 -13.78 -14.41 -6.91
C LEU A 35 -15.21 -14.86 -7.13
N GLY A 36 -15.85 -15.35 -6.07
CA GLY A 36 -17.24 -15.79 -6.11
C GLY A 36 -18.16 -14.67 -6.59
N ALA A 37 -18.84 -14.89 -7.71
CA ALA A 37 -19.81 -13.94 -8.23
C ALA A 37 -21.12 -14.00 -7.43
N LEU A 38 -21.64 -12.83 -7.04
CA LEU A 38 -23.01 -12.72 -6.53
C LEU A 38 -23.99 -12.92 -7.68
N ASP A 39 -25.23 -13.28 -7.34
CA ASP A 39 -26.30 -13.31 -8.32
C ASP A 39 -26.59 -11.88 -8.80
N ALA A 40 -26.86 -11.70 -10.09
CA ALA A 40 -26.99 -10.38 -10.72
C ALA A 40 -28.08 -9.49 -10.06
N SER A 41 -29.16 -10.10 -9.57
CA SER A 41 -30.23 -9.40 -8.85
C SER A 41 -29.78 -8.85 -7.50
N VAL A 42 -28.96 -9.60 -6.76
CA VAL A 42 -28.35 -9.18 -5.50
C VAL A 42 -27.34 -8.07 -5.77
N ALA A 43 -26.48 -8.24 -6.79
CA ALA A 43 -25.52 -7.23 -7.19
C ALA A 43 -26.21 -5.90 -7.55
N ALA A 44 -27.27 -5.93 -8.36
CA ALA A 44 -28.05 -4.74 -8.70
C ALA A 44 -28.72 -4.11 -7.46
N GLY A 45 -29.13 -4.91 -6.47
CA GLY A 45 -29.62 -4.42 -5.18
C GLY A 45 -28.56 -3.63 -4.41
N ILE A 46 -27.33 -4.13 -4.38
CA ILE A 46 -26.21 -3.45 -3.73
C ILE A 46 -25.82 -2.17 -4.48
N VAL A 47 -25.75 -2.20 -5.82
CA VAL A 47 -25.49 -1.02 -6.65
C VAL A 47 -26.52 0.09 -6.36
N ARG A 48 -27.81 -0.27 -6.26
CA ARG A 48 -28.86 0.69 -5.89
C ARG A 48 -28.67 1.26 -4.48
N ALA A 49 -28.27 0.44 -3.51
CA ALA A 49 -27.99 0.89 -2.14
C ALA A 49 -26.79 1.86 -2.11
N VAL A 50 -25.69 1.53 -2.78
CA VAL A 50 -24.51 2.41 -2.89
C VAL A 50 -24.89 3.75 -3.54
N GLY A 51 -25.80 3.75 -4.51
CA GLY A 51 -26.43 4.99 -5.00
C GLY A 51 -25.43 5.97 -5.60
N LYS A 52 -24.41 5.47 -6.32
CA LYS A 52 -23.31 6.24 -6.95
C LYS A 52 -22.41 7.04 -5.98
N ARG A 53 -22.53 6.84 -4.66
CA ARG A 53 -21.64 7.48 -3.68
C ARG A 53 -20.18 7.05 -3.82
N ARG A 54 -19.96 5.81 -4.28
CA ARG A 54 -18.65 5.19 -4.47
C ARG A 54 -18.67 4.33 -5.73
N PRO A 55 -17.53 4.18 -6.44
CA PRO A 55 -17.40 3.18 -7.48
C PRO A 55 -17.68 1.76 -6.95
N VAL A 56 -18.39 0.97 -7.75
CA VAL A 56 -18.71 -0.42 -7.45
C VAL A 56 -17.97 -1.35 -8.39
N SER A 57 -17.23 -2.31 -7.84
CA SER A 57 -16.63 -3.42 -8.57
C SER A 57 -17.36 -4.71 -8.25
N ALA A 58 -17.36 -5.70 -9.15
CA ALA A 58 -17.91 -7.02 -8.87
C ALA A 58 -17.05 -8.15 -9.43
N ALA A 59 -16.94 -9.24 -8.69
CA ALA A 59 -16.32 -10.46 -9.19
C ALA A 59 -17.26 -11.18 -10.18
N ALA A 60 -16.72 -11.58 -11.33
CA ALA A 60 -17.42 -12.40 -12.33
C ALA A 60 -16.95 -13.86 -12.36
N GLY A 61 -16.20 -14.30 -11.33
CA GLY A 61 -15.63 -15.64 -11.26
C GLY A 61 -14.14 -15.71 -11.61
N SER A 62 -13.61 -16.94 -11.52
CA SER A 62 -12.28 -17.31 -12.02
C SER A 62 -12.41 -18.28 -13.19
N VAL A 63 -11.51 -18.20 -14.15
CA VAL A 63 -11.47 -19.09 -15.32
C VAL A 63 -11.27 -20.53 -14.87
N LEU A 64 -12.32 -21.33 -15.03
CA LEU A 64 -12.35 -22.79 -15.04
C LEU A 64 -13.29 -23.21 -16.18
N GLY A 65 -13.02 -22.79 -17.43
CA GLY A 65 -13.94 -23.06 -18.53
C GLY A 65 -13.62 -22.33 -19.84
N ALA A 66 -14.48 -22.53 -20.84
CA ALA A 66 -14.35 -21.93 -22.17
C ALA A 66 -14.55 -20.39 -22.13
N PRO A 67 -13.86 -19.62 -23.00
CA PRO A 67 -13.94 -18.15 -23.01
C PRO A 67 -15.37 -17.57 -23.12
N GLY A 68 -16.30 -18.29 -23.75
CA GLY A 68 -17.71 -17.84 -23.89
C GLY A 68 -18.45 -17.70 -22.55
N ALA A 69 -18.30 -18.68 -21.64
CA ALA A 69 -18.97 -18.62 -20.34
C ALA A 69 -18.48 -17.45 -19.47
N LEU A 70 -17.22 -17.06 -19.66
CA LEU A 70 -16.63 -15.90 -19.00
C LEU A 70 -17.20 -14.59 -19.54
N VAL A 71 -17.32 -14.49 -20.86
CA VAL A 71 -17.98 -13.36 -21.55
C VAL A 71 -19.41 -13.16 -21.03
N ASP A 72 -20.18 -14.24 -20.89
CA ASP A 72 -21.54 -14.18 -20.38
C ASP A 72 -21.58 -13.69 -18.93
N SER A 73 -20.68 -14.20 -18.08
CA SER A 73 -20.57 -13.82 -16.67
C SER A 73 -20.20 -12.34 -16.50
N VAL A 74 -19.25 -11.84 -17.30
CA VAL A 74 -18.88 -10.43 -17.31
C VAL A 74 -20.03 -9.56 -17.79
N SER A 75 -20.75 -9.98 -18.83
CA SER A 75 -21.90 -9.24 -19.37
C SER A 75 -23.04 -9.17 -18.36
N ALA A 76 -23.30 -10.26 -17.63
CA ALA A 76 -24.31 -10.30 -16.58
C ALA A 76 -23.98 -9.35 -15.41
N MET A 77 -22.72 -9.31 -14.97
CA MET A 77 -22.29 -8.38 -13.91
C MET A 77 -22.30 -6.93 -14.38
N ALA A 78 -21.86 -6.65 -15.61
CA ALA A 78 -21.94 -5.32 -16.20
C ALA A 78 -23.39 -4.82 -16.27
N ALA A 79 -24.33 -5.68 -16.67
CA ALA A 79 -25.76 -5.36 -16.71
C ALA A 79 -26.37 -5.07 -15.33
N ALA A 80 -25.72 -5.50 -14.23
CA ALA A 80 -26.13 -5.13 -12.87
C ALA A 80 -25.79 -3.67 -12.50
N GLY A 81 -25.04 -2.96 -13.35
CA GLY A 81 -24.74 -1.53 -13.20
C GLY A 81 -23.47 -1.22 -12.42
N VAL A 82 -22.52 -2.16 -12.36
CA VAL A 82 -21.22 -1.97 -11.70
C VAL A 82 -20.27 -1.18 -12.60
N ASP A 83 -19.35 -0.43 -11.98
CA ASP A 83 -18.34 0.36 -12.69
C ASP A 83 -17.16 -0.51 -13.18
N TYR A 84 -16.82 -1.54 -12.41
CA TYR A 84 -15.71 -2.46 -12.68
C TYR A 84 -16.16 -3.92 -12.60
N VAL A 85 -15.64 -4.76 -13.49
CA VAL A 85 -15.82 -6.21 -13.41
C VAL A 85 -14.47 -6.90 -13.28
N LYS A 86 -14.33 -7.72 -12.24
CA LYS A 86 -13.11 -8.44 -11.89
C LYS A 86 -13.17 -9.88 -12.36
N VAL A 87 -12.12 -10.32 -13.04
CA VAL A 87 -12.03 -11.65 -13.64
C VAL A 87 -10.74 -12.32 -13.20
N GLY A 88 -10.83 -13.54 -12.65
CA GLY A 88 -9.67 -14.31 -12.22
C GLY A 88 -9.05 -15.13 -13.33
N PHE A 89 -7.74 -15.00 -13.51
CA PHE A 89 -6.97 -15.79 -14.47
C PHE A 89 -6.06 -16.76 -13.71
N SER A 90 -6.19 -18.04 -14.05
CA SER A 90 -5.22 -19.06 -13.66
C SER A 90 -4.05 -19.04 -14.64
N PRO A 91 -2.86 -19.51 -14.27
CA PRO A 91 -1.70 -19.57 -15.19
C PRO A 91 -1.82 -20.67 -16.26
N ASP A 92 -2.99 -21.28 -16.44
CA ASP A 92 -3.18 -22.30 -17.46
C ASP A 92 -3.22 -21.67 -18.87
N GLY A 93 -2.92 -22.47 -19.89
CA GLY A 93 -2.78 -21.98 -21.27
C GLY A 93 -4.02 -21.29 -21.86
N ALA A 94 -5.17 -21.36 -21.18
CA ALA A 94 -6.43 -20.73 -21.59
C ALA A 94 -6.54 -19.24 -21.20
N ALA A 95 -5.70 -18.73 -20.30
CA ALA A 95 -5.80 -17.36 -19.80
C ALA A 95 -5.68 -16.30 -20.91
N ALA A 96 -4.74 -16.51 -21.84
CA ALA A 96 -4.54 -15.59 -22.95
C ALA A 96 -5.76 -15.52 -23.89
N ASP A 97 -6.39 -16.65 -24.16
CA ASP A 97 -7.60 -16.72 -25.00
C ASP A 97 -8.79 -16.07 -24.32
N CYS A 98 -8.92 -16.23 -23.00
CA CYS A 98 -9.94 -15.55 -22.21
C CYS A 98 -9.76 -14.02 -22.21
N VAL A 99 -8.52 -13.53 -22.08
CA VAL A 99 -8.23 -12.09 -22.17
C VAL A 99 -8.63 -11.54 -23.54
N ARG A 100 -8.30 -12.24 -24.63
CA ARG A 100 -8.67 -11.83 -25.99
C ARG A 100 -10.18 -11.84 -26.21
N ALA A 101 -10.87 -12.86 -25.68
CA ALA A 101 -12.32 -12.99 -25.80
C ALA A 101 -13.08 -11.86 -25.07
N LEU A 102 -12.50 -11.26 -24.04
CA LEU A 102 -13.08 -10.16 -23.26
C LEU A 102 -12.85 -8.76 -23.87
N ALA A 103 -12.07 -8.64 -24.94
CA ALA A 103 -11.77 -7.34 -25.57
C ALA A 103 -13.03 -6.56 -26.02
N PRO A 104 -14.11 -7.18 -26.53
CA PRO A 104 -15.34 -6.46 -26.83
C PRO A 104 -16.02 -5.87 -25.58
N GLN A 105 -16.04 -6.60 -24.46
CA GLN A 105 -16.66 -6.18 -23.20
C GLN A 105 -15.87 -5.03 -22.56
N ALA A 106 -14.54 -5.07 -22.67
CA ALA A 106 -13.65 -4.02 -22.16
C ALA A 106 -13.92 -2.62 -22.76
N ARG A 107 -14.60 -2.53 -23.91
CA ARG A 107 -15.00 -1.25 -24.52
C ARG A 107 -16.14 -0.56 -23.79
N ASN A 108 -16.98 -1.33 -23.10
CA ASN A 108 -18.21 -0.85 -22.47
C ASN A 108 -18.13 -0.90 -20.93
N THR A 109 -17.19 -1.66 -20.37
CA THR A 109 -17.07 -1.87 -18.93
C THR A 109 -15.60 -1.94 -18.55
N LYS A 110 -15.23 -1.31 -17.43
CA LYS A 110 -13.85 -1.34 -16.95
C LYS A 110 -13.53 -2.73 -16.41
N LEU A 111 -12.61 -3.42 -17.05
CA LEU A 111 -12.20 -4.76 -16.60
C LEU A 111 -10.97 -4.68 -15.71
N VAL A 112 -10.96 -5.58 -14.71
CA VAL A 112 -9.84 -5.81 -13.80
C VAL A 112 -9.41 -7.26 -13.92
N GLY A 113 -8.15 -7.50 -14.27
CA GLY A 113 -7.59 -8.84 -14.35
C GLY A 113 -6.97 -9.25 -13.02
N VAL A 114 -7.49 -10.31 -12.41
CA VAL A 114 -7.01 -10.80 -11.11
C VAL A 114 -6.11 -12.00 -11.34
N LEU A 115 -4.86 -11.90 -10.88
CA LEU A 115 -3.89 -12.98 -10.83
C LEU A 115 -3.82 -13.52 -9.40
N PHE A 116 -3.39 -14.78 -9.24
CA PHE A 116 -3.37 -15.45 -7.95
C PHE A 116 -1.94 -15.68 -7.44
N ALA A 117 -1.60 -15.05 -6.32
CA ALA A 117 -0.28 -15.11 -5.71
C ALA A 117 0.13 -16.53 -5.30
N ASP A 118 -0.82 -17.34 -4.85
CA ASP A 118 -0.66 -18.75 -4.45
C ASP A 118 -0.61 -19.73 -5.64
N ARG A 119 -0.52 -19.22 -6.87
CA ARG A 119 -0.51 -20.03 -8.10
C ARG A 119 0.58 -19.62 -9.09
N SER A 120 1.67 -18.99 -8.65
CA SER A 120 2.78 -18.57 -9.53
C SER A 120 2.28 -17.72 -10.72
N PRO A 121 1.78 -16.50 -10.45
CA PRO A 121 1.09 -15.70 -11.46
C PRO A 121 2.00 -15.33 -12.64
N ASP A 122 1.49 -15.49 -13.86
CA ASP A 122 2.18 -15.05 -15.08
C ASP A 122 2.01 -13.53 -15.26
N LEU A 123 3.09 -12.78 -15.04
CA LEU A 123 3.10 -11.33 -15.16
C LEU A 123 3.21 -10.85 -16.62
N ASP A 124 3.47 -11.72 -17.59
CA ASP A 124 3.46 -11.34 -19.01
C ASP A 124 2.01 -11.14 -19.51
N LEU A 125 1.03 -11.75 -18.81
CA LEU A 125 -0.38 -11.55 -19.09
C LEU A 125 -0.84 -10.09 -18.92
N LEU A 126 -0.14 -9.29 -18.09
CA LEU A 126 -0.44 -7.87 -17.87
C LEU A 126 -0.37 -7.06 -19.17
N ARG A 127 0.64 -7.32 -20.01
CA ARG A 127 0.76 -6.65 -21.31
C ARG A 127 -0.40 -7.02 -22.25
N LEU A 128 -0.81 -8.28 -22.22
CA LEU A 128 -1.94 -8.75 -23.01
C LEU A 128 -3.25 -8.12 -22.51
N MET A 129 -3.47 -8.05 -21.20
CA MET A 129 -4.64 -7.40 -20.59
C MET A 129 -4.74 -5.93 -21.03
N ALA A 130 -3.65 -5.17 -20.89
CA ALA A 130 -3.61 -3.77 -21.31
C ALA A 130 -3.92 -3.60 -22.80
N SER A 131 -3.33 -4.45 -23.65
CA SER A 131 -3.56 -4.42 -25.11
C SER A 131 -5.00 -4.80 -25.52
N ASN A 132 -5.76 -5.43 -24.62
CA ASN A 132 -7.16 -5.82 -24.82
C ASN A 132 -8.14 -4.95 -24.00
N GLY A 133 -7.70 -3.79 -23.52
CA GLY A 133 -8.58 -2.77 -22.92
C GLY A 133 -8.88 -2.94 -21.44
N PHE A 134 -8.18 -3.83 -20.72
CA PHE A 134 -8.27 -3.86 -19.26
C PHE A 134 -7.73 -2.55 -18.68
N THR A 135 -8.33 -2.11 -17.58
CA THR A 135 -7.98 -0.84 -16.92
C THR A 135 -7.14 -1.06 -15.66
N SER A 136 -7.17 -2.27 -15.11
CA SER A 136 -6.49 -2.62 -13.88
C SER A 136 -6.10 -4.09 -13.85
N ALA A 137 -5.06 -4.39 -13.08
CA ALA A 137 -4.74 -5.73 -12.65
C ALA A 137 -4.61 -5.80 -11.13
N MET A 138 -4.82 -6.99 -10.56
CA MET A 138 -4.86 -7.21 -9.13
C MET A 138 -4.21 -8.55 -8.76
N LEU A 139 -3.51 -8.61 -7.63
CA LEU A 139 -3.14 -9.87 -6.98
C LEU A 139 -4.12 -10.19 -5.85
N ASP A 140 -4.57 -11.45 -5.78
CA ASP A 140 -5.34 -12.02 -4.65
C ASP A 140 -4.82 -13.46 -4.38
N THR A 141 -5.36 -14.13 -3.37
CA THR A 141 -5.12 -15.57 -3.10
C THR A 141 -6.32 -16.40 -3.53
N ALA A 142 -6.11 -17.47 -4.29
CA ALA A 142 -7.17 -18.35 -4.79
C ALA A 142 -7.70 -19.27 -3.68
N LYS A 143 -6.82 -19.92 -2.93
CA LYS A 143 -7.19 -20.85 -1.86
C LYS A 143 -7.24 -20.10 -0.52
N LYS A 144 -8.43 -20.05 0.06
CA LYS A 144 -8.65 -19.35 1.32
C LYS A 144 -8.27 -20.26 2.50
N GLY A 145 -7.46 -19.73 3.42
CA GLY A 145 -6.94 -20.45 4.58
C GLY A 145 -5.57 -21.12 4.40
N LEU A 146 -4.91 -21.00 3.25
CA LEU A 146 -3.58 -21.58 2.98
C LEU A 146 -2.43 -20.56 2.99
N GLY A 147 -2.68 -19.37 3.53
CA GLY A 147 -1.72 -18.28 3.56
C GLY A 147 -2.34 -16.93 3.17
N ARG A 148 -1.56 -15.89 3.44
CA ARG A 148 -1.81 -14.49 3.11
C ARG A 148 -1.01 -14.12 1.87
N LEU A 149 -1.27 -12.95 1.29
CA LEU A 149 -0.49 -12.44 0.15
C LEU A 149 1.02 -12.52 0.41
N LEU A 150 1.46 -12.04 1.57
CA LEU A 150 2.86 -11.94 1.96
C LEU A 150 3.50 -13.29 2.36
N ASP A 151 2.72 -14.36 2.49
CA ASP A 151 3.24 -15.72 2.66
C ASP A 151 3.60 -16.37 1.31
N HIS A 152 3.01 -15.88 0.21
CA HIS A 152 3.18 -16.43 -1.13
C HIS A 152 4.08 -15.57 -2.02
N MET A 153 4.06 -14.25 -1.84
CA MET A 153 4.87 -13.31 -2.58
C MET A 153 5.53 -12.34 -1.62
N ASP A 154 6.86 -12.28 -1.66
CA ASP A 154 7.59 -11.26 -0.92
C ASP A 154 7.36 -9.86 -1.50
N ILE A 155 7.72 -8.85 -0.72
CA ILE A 155 7.51 -7.44 -1.06
C ILE A 155 8.23 -7.07 -2.37
N ALA A 156 9.40 -7.66 -2.66
CA ALA A 156 10.11 -7.42 -3.92
C ALA A 156 9.36 -7.95 -5.15
N ALA A 157 8.72 -9.11 -5.04
CA ALA A 157 7.85 -9.65 -6.08
C ALA A 157 6.59 -8.78 -6.26
N LEU A 158 6.04 -8.23 -5.17
CA LEU A 158 4.92 -7.29 -5.25
C LEU A 158 5.31 -5.96 -5.91
N ASP A 159 6.48 -5.40 -5.57
CA ASP A 159 7.02 -4.19 -6.22
C ASP A 159 7.19 -4.40 -7.73
N ARG A 160 7.69 -5.58 -8.13
CA ARG A 160 7.81 -5.96 -9.55
C ARG A 160 6.45 -6.05 -10.25
N PHE A 161 5.44 -6.62 -9.60
CA PHE A 161 4.08 -6.66 -10.15
C PHE A 161 3.53 -5.25 -10.36
N ILE A 162 3.67 -4.37 -9.37
CA ILE A 162 3.19 -2.99 -9.45
C ILE A 162 3.96 -2.23 -10.54
N GLY A 163 5.28 -2.38 -10.61
CA GLY A 163 6.11 -1.80 -11.67
C GLY A 163 5.64 -2.20 -13.06
N ARG A 164 5.38 -3.50 -13.29
CA ARG A 164 4.81 -3.99 -14.56
C ARG A 164 3.42 -3.44 -14.85
N CYS A 165 2.57 -3.25 -13.83
CA CYS A 165 1.28 -2.58 -14.02
C CYS A 165 1.47 -1.14 -14.51
N ARG A 166 2.36 -0.36 -13.88
CA ARG A 166 2.68 1.02 -14.28
C ARG A 166 3.22 1.10 -15.71
N GLU A 167 4.16 0.22 -16.08
CA GLU A 167 4.70 0.13 -17.44
C GLU A 167 3.60 -0.08 -18.49
N ASN A 168 2.57 -0.87 -18.16
CA ASN A 168 1.45 -1.17 -19.03
C ASN A 168 0.25 -0.23 -18.82
N LYS A 169 0.40 0.85 -18.02
CA LYS A 169 -0.65 1.83 -17.69
C LYS A 169 -1.91 1.20 -17.07
N LEU A 170 -1.73 0.12 -16.32
CA LEU A 170 -2.79 -0.53 -15.55
C LEU A 170 -2.76 -0.01 -14.11
N MET A 171 -3.94 0.26 -13.54
CA MET A 171 -4.05 0.40 -12.09
C MET A 171 -3.71 -0.93 -11.41
N SER A 172 -3.00 -0.89 -10.29
CA SER A 172 -2.50 -2.03 -9.53
C SER A 172 -3.27 -2.22 -8.21
N GLY A 173 -3.77 -3.44 -8.00
CA GLY A 173 -4.47 -3.82 -6.77
C GLY A 173 -3.76 -4.94 -6.00
N LEU A 174 -3.74 -4.86 -4.67
CA LEU A 174 -3.27 -5.97 -3.83
C LEU A 174 -4.37 -6.42 -2.85
N SER A 175 -4.55 -7.72 -2.71
CA SER A 175 -5.47 -8.39 -1.79
C SER A 175 -4.93 -9.78 -1.46
N GLY A 176 -5.63 -10.51 -0.61
CA GLY A 176 -5.23 -11.85 -0.19
C GLY A 176 -5.08 -11.90 1.32
N SER A 177 -6.21 -11.96 2.01
CA SER A 177 -6.29 -12.02 3.47
C SER A 177 -5.58 -10.87 4.19
N LEU A 178 -5.52 -9.67 3.59
CA LEU A 178 -4.86 -8.51 4.20
C LEU A 178 -5.49 -8.10 5.53
N GLU A 179 -4.64 -7.63 6.45
CA GLU A 179 -4.99 -7.06 7.75
C GLU A 179 -4.29 -5.72 7.99
N ALA A 180 -4.62 -5.07 9.11
CA ALA A 180 -4.07 -3.77 9.48
C ALA A 180 -2.53 -3.69 9.45
N PRO A 181 -1.76 -4.68 9.97
CA PRO A 181 -0.30 -4.64 9.90
C PRO A 181 0.28 -4.66 8.47
N ASP A 182 -0.46 -5.16 7.48
CA ASP A 182 0.02 -5.21 6.09
C ASP A 182 -0.05 -3.85 5.41
N VAL A 183 -0.95 -2.97 5.85
CA VAL A 183 -1.17 -1.65 5.23
C VAL A 183 0.11 -0.81 5.18
N PRO A 184 0.79 -0.51 6.32
CA PRO A 184 2.01 0.29 6.29
C PRO A 184 3.17 -0.39 5.54
N ARG A 185 3.15 -1.73 5.39
CA ARG A 185 4.14 -2.49 4.63
C ARG A 185 3.94 -2.38 3.12
N LEU A 186 2.68 -2.28 2.67
CA LEU A 186 2.30 -2.24 1.26
C LEU A 186 2.20 -0.83 0.67
N LEU A 187 1.86 0.18 1.48
CA LEU A 187 1.76 1.57 1.03
C LEU A 187 3.01 2.14 0.34
N PRO A 188 4.26 1.84 0.77
CA PRO A 188 5.47 2.33 0.10
C PRO A 188 5.66 1.78 -1.30
N LEU A 189 5.03 0.65 -1.62
CA LEU A 189 5.03 0.12 -2.98
C LEU A 189 4.12 0.93 -3.90
N GLU A 190 3.33 1.85 -3.35
CA GLU A 190 2.35 2.71 -4.01
C GLU A 190 1.39 1.94 -4.94
N PRO A 191 0.67 0.91 -4.45
CA PRO A 191 -0.42 0.31 -5.20
C PRO A 191 -1.57 1.32 -5.35
N ASP A 192 -2.36 1.20 -6.41
CA ASP A 192 -3.53 2.06 -6.61
C ASP A 192 -4.66 1.73 -5.64
N TYR A 193 -4.78 0.47 -5.21
CA TYR A 193 -5.74 0.08 -4.17
C TYR A 193 -5.36 -1.18 -3.39
N LEU A 194 -5.85 -1.27 -2.15
CA LEU A 194 -5.75 -2.44 -1.29
C LEU A 194 -7.16 -3.01 -1.01
N GLY A 195 -7.31 -4.33 -1.17
CA GLY A 195 -8.58 -5.04 -1.04
C GLY A 195 -8.72 -5.82 0.26
N PHE A 196 -9.84 -5.62 0.96
CA PHE A 196 -10.10 -6.23 2.26
C PHE A 196 -11.47 -6.93 2.32
N ARG A 197 -11.50 -8.08 3.00
CA ARG A 197 -12.73 -8.76 3.44
C ARG A 197 -12.58 -9.26 4.87
N GLY A 198 -11.74 -10.29 5.06
CA GLY A 198 -11.48 -10.89 6.37
C GLY A 198 -11.04 -9.84 7.40
N GLY A 199 -10.10 -8.97 7.04
CA GLY A 199 -9.65 -7.85 7.86
C GLY A 199 -10.73 -6.82 8.25
N LEU A 200 -11.92 -6.86 7.64
CA LEU A 200 -13.06 -6.00 7.98
C LEU A 200 -14.14 -6.73 8.78
N CYS A 201 -14.07 -8.05 8.90
CA CYS A 201 -15.09 -8.88 9.53
C CYS A 201 -14.76 -9.16 10.99
N GLN A 202 -15.80 -9.42 11.79
CA GLN A 202 -15.64 -9.85 13.18
C GLN A 202 -14.74 -11.09 13.30
N GLY A 203 -13.76 -11.03 14.21
CA GLY A 203 -12.79 -12.10 14.44
C GLY A 203 -11.94 -12.46 13.21
N HIS A 204 -11.80 -11.55 12.26
CA HIS A 204 -11.10 -11.73 10.98
C HIS A 204 -11.65 -12.88 10.11
N LYS A 205 -12.90 -13.29 10.34
CA LYS A 205 -13.56 -14.38 9.61
C LYS A 205 -14.37 -13.81 8.44
N ARG A 206 -13.95 -14.10 7.20
CA ARG A 206 -14.54 -13.52 5.98
C ARG A 206 -16.04 -13.82 5.74
N GLU A 207 -16.63 -14.77 6.45
CA GLU A 207 -18.05 -15.12 6.36
C GLU A 207 -18.88 -14.43 7.45
N SER A 208 -18.22 -13.87 8.47
CA SER A 208 -18.87 -13.12 9.54
C SER A 208 -19.24 -11.71 9.08
N ALA A 209 -20.10 -11.05 9.86
CA ALA A 209 -20.52 -9.68 9.60
C ALA A 209 -19.33 -8.71 9.59
N ILE A 210 -19.42 -7.68 8.77
CA ILE A 210 -18.48 -6.56 8.78
C ILE A 210 -18.58 -5.84 10.12
N ASP A 211 -17.41 -5.58 10.71
CA ASP A 211 -17.25 -4.79 11.91
C ASP A 211 -16.92 -3.32 11.54
N PRO A 212 -17.81 -2.36 11.84
CA PRO A 212 -17.56 -0.95 11.56
C PRO A 212 -16.27 -0.39 12.18
N ALA A 213 -15.83 -0.94 13.32
CA ALA A 213 -14.59 -0.52 13.96
C ALA A 213 -13.37 -0.93 13.12
N SER A 214 -13.33 -2.19 12.67
CA SER A 214 -12.31 -2.70 11.74
C SER A 214 -12.25 -1.90 10.43
N VAL A 215 -13.40 -1.50 9.88
CA VAL A 215 -13.43 -0.65 8.66
C VAL A 215 -12.76 0.69 8.90
N ARG A 216 -13.11 1.40 9.98
CA ARG A 216 -12.49 2.69 10.32
C ARG A 216 -11.00 2.55 10.60
N MET A 217 -10.59 1.49 11.28
CA MET A 217 -9.19 1.22 11.57
C MET A 217 -8.36 1.06 10.29
N ILE A 218 -8.80 0.22 9.35
CA ILE A 218 -8.10 0.07 8.06
C ILE A 218 -8.11 1.37 7.27
N ARG A 219 -9.22 2.10 7.31
CA ARG A 219 -9.34 3.38 6.62
C ARG A 219 -8.34 4.41 7.15
N ASP A 220 -8.20 4.53 8.46
CA ASP A 220 -7.30 5.50 9.10
C ASP A 220 -5.83 5.23 8.75
N LEU A 221 -5.47 3.97 8.44
CA LEU A 221 -4.11 3.59 8.05
C LEU A 221 -3.74 3.98 6.61
N ILE A 222 -4.73 4.25 5.75
CA ILE A 222 -4.50 4.59 4.34
C ILE A 222 -4.68 6.12 4.17
N PRO A 223 -3.62 6.86 3.78
CA PRO A 223 -3.69 8.32 3.64
C PRO A 223 -4.83 8.81 2.72
N ARG A 224 -5.34 10.01 2.98
CA ARG A 224 -6.31 10.73 2.12
C ARG A 224 -5.68 12.01 1.59
N GLU A 225 -6.15 12.48 0.43
CA GLU A 225 -6.00 13.89 0.10
C GLU A 225 -6.84 14.66 1.13
N VAL A 226 -6.20 15.59 1.82
CA VAL A 226 -6.93 16.58 2.60
C VAL A 226 -7.64 17.43 1.56
N ASP A 227 -8.97 17.35 1.48
CA ASP A 227 -9.76 18.23 0.63
C ASP A 227 -9.28 19.67 0.88
N GLY A 228 -8.85 20.35 -0.19
CA GLY A 228 -8.20 21.66 -0.17
C GLY A 228 -9.08 22.83 0.34
N GLU A 229 -10.18 22.55 1.02
CA GLU A 229 -11.18 23.54 1.45
C GLU A 229 -11.67 23.25 2.89
N ASN A 230 -10.79 23.42 3.89
CA ASN A 230 -11.20 23.85 5.24
C ASN A 230 -10.02 24.25 6.13
N ARG A 231 -9.22 25.22 5.66
CA ARG A 231 -8.21 25.90 6.49
C ARG A 231 -8.61 27.34 6.83
N LEU A 232 -9.91 27.59 7.00
CA LEU A 232 -10.44 28.86 7.49
C LEU A 232 -11.45 28.58 8.60
N GLY A 233 -10.99 28.76 9.84
CA GLY A 233 -11.87 28.83 11.00
C GLY A 233 -11.26 28.23 12.26
N GLU A 234 -10.43 29.00 12.96
CA GLU A 234 -10.58 29.25 14.40
C GLU A 234 -9.70 30.45 14.82
N PRO A 235 -10.10 31.21 15.86
CA PRO A 235 -9.90 32.66 15.93
C PRO A 235 -8.51 33.07 16.39
N GLY A 236 -8.02 34.17 15.82
CA GLY A 236 -6.74 34.78 16.15
C GLY A 236 -6.65 35.19 17.62
N ILE A 237 -5.59 34.70 18.28
CA ILE A 237 -5.10 35.23 19.54
C ILE A 237 -4.49 36.61 19.23
N ASP A 238 -5.03 37.65 19.88
CA ASP A 238 -4.50 39.01 19.80
C ASP A 238 -3.14 39.09 20.51
N TRP A 239 -2.08 39.15 19.70
CA TRP A 239 -0.69 39.20 20.14
C TRP A 239 -0.29 40.52 20.81
N ARG A 240 -1.15 41.55 20.80
CA ARG A 240 -0.88 42.83 21.48
C ARG A 240 -1.13 42.81 22.99
N LEU A 241 -1.71 41.73 23.53
CA LEU A 241 -1.99 41.57 24.96
C LEU A 241 -0.87 40.88 25.78
N LEU A 242 0.29 40.56 25.18
CA LEU A 242 1.38 39.82 25.85
C LEU A 242 2.65 40.63 26.15
N LEU A 243 2.66 41.96 26.01
CA LEU A 243 3.81 42.81 26.34
C LEU A 243 3.96 43.11 27.86
N GLY A 244 3.73 42.11 28.71
CA GLY A 244 3.76 42.34 30.15
C GLY A 244 3.84 41.09 30.99
N ARG A 245 4.85 40.23 30.78
CA ARG A 245 5.51 39.40 31.81
C ARG A 245 6.53 38.44 31.18
N GLY A 246 7.80 38.68 31.50
CA GLY A 246 8.83 37.64 31.67
C GLY A 246 9.23 36.85 30.42
N PHE A 247 10.47 37.07 29.97
CA PHE A 247 11.22 36.10 29.16
C PHE A 247 11.13 34.71 29.79
N VAL A 248 10.36 33.80 29.19
CA VAL A 248 10.52 32.36 29.37
C VAL A 248 11.28 31.88 28.15
N ALA A 249 12.52 31.45 28.36
CA ALA A 249 13.31 30.77 27.33
C ALA A 249 12.44 29.68 26.69
N VAL A 250 12.41 29.64 25.35
CA VAL A 250 11.79 28.56 24.59
C VAL A 250 12.49 27.27 25.02
N LYS A 251 11.87 26.51 25.92
CA LYS A 251 12.27 25.13 26.20
C LYS A 251 12.13 24.40 24.88
N GLU A 252 13.24 23.94 24.30
CA GLU A 252 13.21 22.90 23.29
C GLU A 252 12.30 21.79 23.83
N ARG A 253 11.13 21.60 23.21
CA ARG A 253 10.28 20.46 23.54
C ARG A 253 11.09 19.22 23.16
N PHE A 254 11.60 18.50 24.14
CA PHE A 254 12.05 17.13 23.94
C PHE A 254 10.86 16.37 23.33
N VAL A 255 10.98 15.99 22.06
CA VAL A 255 10.01 15.10 21.43
C VAL A 255 10.38 13.70 21.93
N GLU A 256 9.51 13.08 22.73
CA GLU A 256 9.72 11.69 23.13
C GLU A 256 9.74 10.81 21.88
N THR A 257 10.74 9.95 21.78
CA THR A 257 10.89 8.98 20.69
C THR A 257 11.04 7.58 21.24
N ASP A 258 10.42 6.62 20.56
CA ASP A 258 10.63 5.20 20.77
C ASP A 258 11.67 4.68 19.76
N LEU A 259 12.52 3.75 20.19
CA LEU A 259 13.53 3.12 19.34
C LEU A 259 12.99 1.79 18.80
N ILE A 260 12.84 1.71 17.47
CA ILE A 260 12.54 0.48 16.74
C ILE A 260 13.82 0.01 16.07
N PHE A 261 14.21 -1.26 16.27
CA PHE A 261 15.49 -1.76 15.79
C PHE A 261 15.37 -3.12 15.08
N VAL A 262 16.27 -3.33 14.12
CA VAL A 262 16.55 -4.62 13.48
C VAL A 262 18.06 -4.83 13.57
N HIS A 263 18.49 -5.80 14.37
CA HIS A 263 19.91 -6.13 14.55
C HIS A 263 20.22 -7.53 14.03
N ASP A 264 21.45 -7.69 13.55
CA ASP A 264 22.02 -8.96 13.08
C ASP A 264 21.18 -9.67 12.00
N LEU A 265 20.41 -8.92 11.20
CA LEU A 265 19.71 -9.47 10.04
C LEU A 265 20.74 -9.76 8.94
N VAL A 266 20.95 -11.03 8.62
CA VAL A 266 21.88 -11.45 7.56
C VAL A 266 21.09 -11.93 6.35
N LEU A 267 21.36 -11.34 5.19
CA LEU A 267 20.73 -11.71 3.91
C LEU A 267 21.78 -11.90 2.80
N PRO A 268 21.58 -12.87 1.89
CA PRO A 268 22.41 -13.00 0.70
C PRO A 268 22.10 -11.85 -0.28
N CYS A 269 23.14 -11.12 -0.69
CA CYS A 269 23.02 -9.95 -1.55
C CYS A 269 23.95 -10.04 -2.76
N ALA A 270 23.45 -9.72 -3.96
CA ALA A 270 24.28 -9.46 -5.12
C ALA A 270 24.82 -8.03 -5.01
N ILE A 271 26.02 -7.88 -4.45
CA ILE A 271 26.60 -6.57 -4.15
C ILE A 271 28.10 -6.54 -4.43
N GLY A 272 28.61 -5.47 -5.03
CA GLY A 272 30.03 -5.32 -5.31
C GLY A 272 30.36 -4.47 -6.53
N ALA A 273 31.41 -3.67 -6.42
CA ALA A 273 31.85 -2.79 -7.51
C ALA A 273 32.82 -3.51 -8.47
N TYR A 274 33.49 -4.56 -7.98
CA TYR A 274 34.45 -5.31 -8.77
C TYR A 274 33.75 -6.35 -9.66
N ASP A 275 34.28 -6.55 -10.87
CA ASP A 275 33.70 -7.48 -11.85
C ASP A 275 33.60 -8.92 -11.33
N PHE A 276 34.52 -9.35 -10.46
CA PHE A 276 34.48 -10.69 -9.85
C PHE A 276 33.39 -10.83 -8.77
N GLU A 277 32.87 -9.73 -8.22
CA GLU A 277 31.74 -9.75 -7.29
C GLU A 277 30.40 -9.82 -8.06
N ARG A 278 30.39 -9.48 -9.36
CA ARG A 278 29.19 -9.53 -10.19
C ARG A 278 28.80 -10.97 -10.47
N GLY A 279 27.51 -11.27 -10.34
CA GLY A 279 26.96 -12.61 -10.58
C GLY A 279 27.07 -13.58 -9.39
N HIS A 280 27.67 -13.14 -8.27
CA HIS A 280 27.71 -13.90 -7.02
C HIS A 280 26.90 -13.19 -5.93
N THR A 281 26.45 -13.96 -4.93
CA THR A 281 25.84 -13.39 -3.72
C THR A 281 26.80 -13.53 -2.55
N GLN A 282 26.79 -12.55 -1.66
CA GLN A 282 27.55 -12.56 -0.41
C GLN A 282 26.65 -12.20 0.77
N ASN A 283 27.00 -12.69 1.96
CA ASN A 283 26.28 -12.41 3.19
C ASN A 283 26.53 -10.97 3.62
N VAL A 284 25.43 -10.23 3.73
CA VAL A 284 25.42 -8.86 4.23
C VAL A 284 24.59 -8.81 5.51
N ARG A 285 25.17 -8.22 6.55
CA ARG A 285 24.50 -7.95 7.82
C ARG A 285 23.96 -6.53 7.84
N PHE A 286 22.72 -6.40 8.31
CA PHE A 286 22.02 -5.14 8.49
C PHE A 286 21.76 -4.91 9.98
N ASN A 287 22.15 -3.73 10.46
CA ASN A 287 21.83 -3.23 11.79
C ASN A 287 21.20 -1.84 11.62
N ILE A 288 19.92 -1.71 11.96
CA ILE A 288 19.13 -0.50 11.74
C ILE A 288 18.43 -0.09 13.02
N ASP A 289 18.64 1.17 13.40
CA ASP A 289 17.97 1.83 14.52
C ASP A 289 17.10 2.96 13.95
N VAL A 290 15.83 3.01 14.34
CA VAL A 290 14.88 4.04 13.90
C VAL A 290 14.25 4.69 15.12
N ASP A 291 14.48 5.99 15.30
CA ASP A 291 13.80 6.77 16.32
C ASP A 291 12.49 7.30 15.75
N VAL A 292 11.39 6.85 16.36
CA VAL A 292 10.02 7.14 15.93
C VAL A 292 9.39 8.06 16.96
N ARG A 293 8.78 9.17 16.52
CA ARG A 293 8.09 10.09 17.40
C ARG A 293 6.93 9.38 18.07
N ARG A 294 6.87 9.47 19.40
CA ARG A 294 5.80 8.88 20.17
C ARG A 294 4.49 9.58 19.85
N ASN A 295 3.46 8.79 19.53
CA ASN A 295 2.10 9.29 19.44
C ASN A 295 1.43 9.05 20.80
N ASP A 296 0.82 10.07 21.42
CA ASP A 296 0.16 9.97 22.73
C ASP A 296 -1.11 9.07 22.71
N ALA A 297 -1.44 8.50 21.55
CA ALA A 297 -2.46 7.48 21.41
C ALA A 297 -2.00 6.17 22.09
N ARG A 298 -2.93 5.52 22.81
CA ARG A 298 -2.72 4.29 23.61
C ARG A 298 -1.81 3.27 22.91
N PHE A 299 -0.95 2.59 23.68
CA PHE A 299 -0.02 1.53 23.23
C PHE A 299 -0.65 0.38 22.42
N ASP A 300 -1.98 0.25 22.42
CA ASP A 300 -2.74 -0.80 21.71
C ASP A 300 -3.28 -0.33 20.35
N ASP A 301 -2.86 0.86 19.90
CA ASP A 301 -3.34 1.48 18.68
C ASP A 301 -2.32 1.35 17.54
N MET A 302 -2.53 0.37 16.65
CA MET A 302 -1.68 0.17 15.46
C MET A 302 -1.61 1.39 14.53
N ARG A 303 -2.53 2.38 14.65
CA ARG A 303 -2.55 3.59 13.82
C ARG A 303 -1.31 4.48 13.99
N GLY A 304 -0.55 4.32 15.07
CA GLY A 304 0.67 5.09 15.34
C GLY A 304 1.97 4.28 15.35
N VAL A 305 1.93 2.96 15.14
CA VAL A 305 3.09 2.08 15.38
C VAL A 305 3.86 1.83 14.09
N PHE A 306 5.12 2.26 14.07
CA PHE A 306 6.09 1.90 13.03
C PHE A 306 6.66 0.51 13.36
N SER A 307 6.30 -0.52 12.59
CA SER A 307 6.77 -1.90 12.80
C SER A 307 8.17 -2.13 12.24
N TYR A 308 8.94 -3.04 12.85
CA TYR A 308 10.21 -3.51 12.29
C TYR A 308 10.04 -4.20 10.93
N ASP A 309 8.85 -4.73 10.60
CA ASP A 309 8.58 -5.35 9.30
C ASP A 309 8.79 -4.34 8.16
N VAL A 310 8.47 -3.06 8.39
CA VAL A 310 8.72 -1.98 7.42
C VAL A 310 10.21 -1.87 7.08
N ILE A 311 11.08 -2.02 8.08
CA ILE A 311 12.53 -1.97 7.90
C ILE A 311 13.00 -3.17 7.05
N ILE A 312 12.55 -4.38 7.42
CA ILE A 312 12.90 -5.62 6.73
C ILE A 312 12.42 -5.59 5.28
N ASP A 313 11.19 -5.12 5.05
CA ASP A 313 10.58 -5.05 3.74
C ASP A 313 11.28 -4.01 2.85
N CYS A 314 11.67 -2.86 3.40
CA CYS A 314 12.50 -1.87 2.71
C CYS A 314 13.82 -2.47 2.20
N ILE A 315 14.52 -3.23 3.05
CA ILE A 315 15.75 -3.94 2.64
C ILE A 315 15.44 -4.90 1.49
N LYS A 316 14.40 -5.73 1.64
CA LYS A 316 14.02 -6.73 0.63
C LYS A 316 13.66 -6.10 -0.72
N VAL A 317 12.94 -4.97 -0.74
CA VAL A 317 12.65 -4.23 -1.98
C VAL A 317 13.92 -3.81 -2.67
N LEU A 318 14.85 -3.17 -1.94
CA LEU A 318 16.07 -2.65 -2.52
C LEU A 318 16.97 -3.77 -3.07
N LEU A 319 17.08 -4.88 -2.34
CA LEU A 319 17.81 -6.07 -2.82
C LEU A 319 17.11 -6.75 -4.01
N GLY A 320 15.78 -6.72 -4.06
CA GLY A 320 14.98 -7.30 -5.14
C GLY A 320 15.10 -6.60 -6.49
N ARG A 321 15.63 -5.36 -6.51
CA ARG A 321 15.91 -4.59 -7.74
C ARG A 321 17.12 -5.12 -8.52
N GLY A 322 17.92 -5.99 -7.91
CA GLY A 322 19.06 -6.65 -8.55
C GLY A 322 20.39 -6.26 -7.91
N HIS A 323 21.44 -6.27 -8.73
CA HIS A 323 22.81 -6.02 -8.25
C HIS A 323 22.99 -4.58 -7.76
N VAL A 324 23.65 -4.43 -6.61
CA VAL A 324 24.04 -3.12 -6.07
C VAL A 324 25.56 -2.97 -6.17
N ASP A 325 26.05 -1.88 -6.76
CA ASP A 325 27.51 -1.71 -6.89
C ASP A 325 28.17 -1.35 -5.56
N LEU A 326 27.55 -0.48 -4.75
CA LEU A 326 28.15 0.11 -3.55
C LEU A 326 27.27 -0.08 -2.30
N ILE A 327 27.88 -0.45 -1.17
CA ILE A 327 27.16 -0.55 0.12
C ILE A 327 26.64 0.81 0.58
N GLU A 328 27.31 1.89 0.19
CA GLU A 328 26.93 3.29 0.36
C GLU A 328 25.58 3.59 -0.27
N THR A 329 25.38 3.13 -1.51
CA THR A 329 24.11 3.29 -2.22
C THR A 329 23.00 2.53 -1.52
N LEU A 330 23.28 1.30 -1.06
CA LEU A 330 22.30 0.49 -0.33
C LEU A 330 21.90 1.14 1.00
N ALA A 331 22.87 1.52 1.84
CA ALA A 331 22.58 2.14 3.13
C ALA A 331 21.84 3.47 2.95
N SER A 332 22.28 4.31 1.99
CA SER A 332 21.60 5.56 1.66
C SER A 332 20.14 5.33 1.25
N GLY A 333 19.91 4.38 0.35
CA GLY A 333 18.57 4.05 -0.12
C GLY A 333 17.66 3.59 1.02
N ILE A 334 18.16 2.74 1.92
CA ILE A 334 17.41 2.30 3.11
C ILE A 334 17.04 3.50 3.99
N ALA A 335 18.01 4.37 4.29
CA ALA A 335 17.77 5.52 5.16
C ALA A 335 16.77 6.51 4.53
N ASP A 336 16.87 6.76 3.21
CA ASP A 336 15.95 7.65 2.50
C ASP A 336 14.52 7.12 2.49
N GLU A 337 14.32 5.84 2.23
CA GLU A 337 12.98 5.22 2.23
C GLU A 337 12.36 5.21 3.64
N ILE A 338 13.12 4.84 4.67
CA ILE A 338 12.64 4.86 6.06
C ILE A 338 12.29 6.28 6.50
N LEU A 339 13.06 7.30 6.10
CA LEU A 339 12.78 8.69 6.46
C LEU A 339 11.53 9.26 5.79
N ARG A 340 10.98 8.64 4.75
CA ARG A 340 9.71 9.09 4.13
C ARG A 340 8.54 8.95 5.08
N TYR A 341 8.61 8.03 6.05
CA TYR A 341 7.55 7.84 7.04
C TYR A 341 7.43 9.05 7.97
N PRO A 342 6.26 9.71 8.05
CA PRO A 342 6.08 10.95 8.82
C PRO A 342 6.46 10.87 10.30
N CYS A 343 6.27 9.70 10.91
CA CYS A 343 6.59 9.43 12.32
C CYS A 343 8.09 9.28 12.58
N VAL A 344 8.92 9.01 11.57
CA VAL A 344 10.36 8.80 11.76
C VAL A 344 11.09 10.13 11.92
N ALA A 345 11.82 10.26 13.02
CA ALA A 345 12.65 11.41 13.36
C ALA A 345 14.11 11.21 12.93
N ARG A 346 14.67 10.03 13.21
CA ARG A 346 16.06 9.67 12.92
C ARG A 346 16.18 8.22 12.51
N VAL A 347 17.15 7.94 11.67
CA VAL A 347 17.56 6.58 11.32
C VAL A 347 19.09 6.45 11.36
N CYS A 348 19.57 5.35 11.92
CA CYS A 348 20.95 4.89 11.81
C CYS A 348 20.95 3.57 11.04
N VAL A 349 21.70 3.50 9.94
CA VAL A 349 21.80 2.31 9.09
C VAL A 349 23.25 1.87 9.06
N ARG A 350 23.52 0.67 9.54
CA ARG A 350 24.82 0.00 9.41
C ARG A 350 24.69 -1.23 8.51
N VAL A 351 25.54 -1.29 7.48
CA VAL A 351 25.56 -2.37 6.48
C VAL A 351 26.97 -2.93 6.42
N GLU A 352 27.09 -4.25 6.55
CA GLU A 352 28.37 -4.93 6.70
C GLU A 352 28.46 -6.15 5.77
N LYS A 353 29.54 -6.25 4.98
CA LYS A 353 29.87 -7.47 4.21
C LYS A 353 30.66 -8.42 5.10
N LEU A 354 30.22 -9.68 5.16
CA LEU A 354 30.83 -10.70 6.02
C LEU A 354 31.89 -11.56 5.29
N ASP A 355 31.85 -11.59 3.96
CA ASP A 355 32.59 -12.58 3.17
C ASP A 355 33.84 -12.02 2.48
N VAL A 356 34.11 -10.71 2.56
CA VAL A 356 35.19 -10.04 1.78
C VAL A 356 36.59 -10.25 2.38
N VAL A 357 36.70 -10.24 3.71
CA VAL A 357 37.98 -10.37 4.42
C VAL A 357 37.82 -11.24 5.66
N ARG A 358 38.93 -11.66 6.28
CA ARG A 358 38.91 -12.22 7.65
C ARG A 358 38.62 -11.10 8.64
N GLY A 359 37.35 -10.75 8.78
CA GLY A 359 36.84 -9.63 9.56
C GLY A 359 35.55 -9.10 8.94
N THR A 360 35.04 -7.98 9.45
CA THR A 360 33.82 -7.36 8.94
C THR A 360 34.16 -5.99 8.39
N VAL A 361 33.70 -5.70 7.17
CA VAL A 361 33.85 -4.39 6.53
C VAL A 361 32.47 -3.84 6.20
N GLY A 362 32.27 -2.54 6.38
CA GLY A 362 30.95 -1.96 6.25
C GLY A 362 30.94 -0.46 6.40
N ILE A 363 29.74 0.09 6.36
CA ILE A 363 29.48 1.52 6.59
C ILE A 363 28.39 1.70 7.63
N GLU A 364 28.40 2.84 8.29
CA GLU A 364 27.33 3.31 9.15
C GLU A 364 26.97 4.74 8.74
N ILE A 365 25.68 4.99 8.51
CA ILE A 365 25.16 6.33 8.23
C ILE A 365 24.09 6.70 9.25
N LYS A 366 24.06 7.98 9.61
CA LYS A 366 23.04 8.56 10.50
C LYS A 366 22.36 9.69 9.77
N ARG A 367 21.03 9.68 9.74
CA ARG A 367 20.22 10.73 9.12
C ARG A 367 19.09 11.13 10.03
N GLU A 368 18.88 12.42 10.13
CA GLU A 368 17.80 13.03 10.88
C GLU A 368 16.91 13.81 9.93
N ARG A 369 15.60 13.77 10.17
CA ARG A 369 14.67 14.64 9.45
C ARG A 369 14.99 16.06 9.88
N THR A 370 15.52 16.86 8.95
CA THR A 370 15.71 18.30 9.16
C THR A 370 14.37 18.88 9.60
N GLY A 371 14.26 19.35 10.85
CA GLY A 371 13.07 20.05 11.29
C GLY A 371 12.78 21.17 10.29
N GLU A 372 11.50 21.40 9.96
CA GLU A 372 11.11 22.62 9.26
C GLU A 372 11.75 23.79 10.00
N LYS A 373 12.85 24.33 9.47
CA LYS A 373 13.35 25.61 9.90
C LYS A 373 12.21 26.56 9.59
N ALA A 374 11.60 27.10 10.64
CA ALA A 374 10.68 28.20 10.52
C ALA A 374 11.27 29.21 9.53
N ALA A 375 10.58 29.43 8.42
CA ALA A 375 10.91 30.47 7.47
C ALA A 375 10.63 31.83 8.14
N GLY A 376 11.53 32.23 9.04
CA GLY A 376 11.63 33.55 9.62
C GLY A 376 12.95 34.16 9.13
N GLY A 377 13.02 34.43 7.82
CA GLY A 377 14.09 35.24 7.27
C GLY A 377 13.87 36.69 7.66
N ASP A 378 14.66 37.14 8.63
CA ASP A 378 14.85 38.55 8.99
C ASP A 378 15.17 39.39 7.74
N HIS A 379 14.17 40.12 7.25
CA HIS A 379 14.40 41.36 6.51
C HIS A 379 13.45 42.42 7.06
N ALA A 380 13.92 43.12 8.10
CA ALA A 380 13.30 44.36 8.55
C ALA A 380 13.42 45.41 7.42
N PRO A 381 12.32 46.01 6.93
CA PRO A 381 12.40 47.17 6.07
C PRO A 381 12.73 48.40 6.92
N THR A 382 13.89 49.01 6.67
CA THR A 382 14.21 50.38 7.11
C THR A 382 13.21 51.36 6.49
N LEU A 383 12.41 52.02 7.32
CA LEU A 383 11.61 53.18 6.92
C LEU A 383 12.49 54.44 6.86
N PRO A 384 12.36 55.29 5.82
CA PRO A 384 13.09 56.56 5.75
C PRO A 384 12.51 57.56 6.76
N GLY A 385 13.40 58.19 7.53
CA GLY A 385 13.06 59.27 8.44
C GLY A 385 12.66 60.54 7.69
N ASN A 386 11.56 61.16 8.11
CA ASN A 386 11.21 62.54 7.78
C ASN A 386 12.32 63.49 8.28
N ALA A 387 12.87 64.27 7.37
CA ALA A 387 13.53 65.53 7.67
C ALA A 387 12.78 66.66 6.95
N ALA A 388 12.68 67.77 7.67
CA ALA A 388 11.87 68.97 7.42
C ALA A 388 12.03 69.62 6.05
#